data_AF-A0A286EQY7-F1
#
_entry.id   AF-A0A286EQY7-F1
#
_cell.length_a   1.000
_cell.length_b   1.000
_cell.length_c   1.000
_cell.angle_alpha   90.00
_cell.angle_beta   90.00
_cell.angle_gamma   90.00
#
_symmetry.space_group_name_H-M   'P 1'
#
loop_
_entity.id
_entity.type
_entity.pdbx_description
1 polymer ?
#
loop_
_entity_poly.entity_id
_entity_poly.type
_entity_poly.pdbx_seq_one_letter_code
_entity_poly.pdbx_strand_id
1 'polypeptide(L)'
;MTEQPTELSPTRSPAHRLAAAFVPLLVLATLSLIGWRILDGIQSHSYNSSGAAPDSVELIQGETYVLSAAGGVAGLAERGITLTTQCQIVSGGRVQPLTVTPYTADSRTVNAIATFRSPVSGAARLLCTGISPVWVDDSQDSPPDYAGLLLVAGIAFGLAAIVIRLYFGYAAGASGDGDDQGAGTGNGSDALNSSGGDDQQVEAAVGVRVAEEIRGGAGGGSDRAADAGVHPDDEVTGADGGDVSR
;
A
#
# COMPACT_ATOMS: atom_id res chain seq x y z
N MET A 1 -19.69 65.26 29.68
CA MET A 1 -18.65 64.42 29.06
C MET A 1 -18.95 62.99 29.47
N THR A 2 -19.38 62.17 28.52
CA THR A 2 -19.67 60.74 28.72
C THR A 2 -18.50 59.97 28.14
N GLU A 3 -17.68 59.37 29.00
CA GLU A 3 -16.62 58.44 28.60
C GLU A 3 -17.29 57.19 28.03
N GLN A 4 -17.10 56.95 26.73
CA GLN A 4 -17.53 55.70 26.11
C GLN A 4 -16.55 54.60 26.54
N PRO A 5 -17.03 53.52 27.17
CA PRO A 5 -16.16 52.42 27.56
C PRO A 5 -15.54 51.81 26.30
N THR A 6 -14.22 51.76 26.28
CA THR A 6 -13.44 51.13 25.22
C THR A 6 -13.73 49.63 25.24
N GLU A 7 -14.56 49.16 24.32
CA GLU A 7 -14.76 47.73 24.13
C GLU A 7 -13.46 47.10 23.63
N LEU A 8 -12.83 46.30 24.49
CA LEU A 8 -11.70 45.47 24.13
C LEU A 8 -12.15 44.47 23.07
N SER A 9 -11.66 44.65 21.85
CA SER A 9 -11.89 43.71 20.76
C SER A 9 -11.32 42.34 21.14
N PRO A 10 -12.12 41.27 21.18
CA PRO A 10 -11.67 39.98 21.65
C PRO A 10 -10.57 39.46 20.73
N THR A 11 -9.37 39.33 21.27
CA THR A 11 -8.23 38.67 20.64
C THR A 11 -8.60 37.21 20.39
N ARG A 12 -8.88 36.85 19.13
CA ARG A 12 -9.13 35.46 18.74
C ARG A 12 -7.93 34.60 19.12
N SER A 13 -8.14 33.67 20.05
CA SER A 13 -7.09 32.80 20.55
C SER A 13 -6.49 31.94 19.43
N PRO A 14 -5.17 31.68 19.44
CA PRO A 14 -4.50 30.84 18.45
C PRO A 14 -5.07 29.41 18.39
N ALA A 15 -5.71 28.95 19.47
CA ALA A 15 -6.43 27.68 19.55
C ALA A 15 -7.55 27.56 18.50
N HIS A 16 -8.24 28.67 18.16
CA HIS A 16 -9.29 28.65 17.14
C HIS A 16 -8.74 28.43 15.73
N ARG A 17 -7.51 28.87 15.43
CA ARG A 17 -6.88 28.67 14.12
C ARG A 17 -6.43 27.22 13.91
N LEU A 18 -5.99 26.56 14.98
CA LEU A 18 -5.67 25.12 14.93
C LEU A 18 -6.92 24.26 14.80
N ALA A 19 -7.99 24.59 15.55
CA ALA A 19 -9.26 23.88 15.45
C ALA A 19 -9.87 23.95 14.05
N ALA A 20 -9.80 25.11 13.38
CA ALA A 20 -10.37 25.31 12.05
C ALA A 20 -9.73 24.41 10.97
N ALA A 21 -8.46 24.03 11.11
CA ALA A 21 -7.78 23.18 10.14
C ALA A 21 -7.88 21.68 10.44
N PHE A 22 -8.16 21.30 11.69
CA PHE A 22 -8.28 19.90 12.08
C PHE A 22 -9.60 19.28 11.59
N VAL A 23 -10.69 20.06 11.63
CA VAL A 23 -12.02 19.62 11.19
C VAL A 23 -12.04 19.10 9.75
N PRO A 24 -11.53 19.81 8.71
CA PRO A 24 -11.57 19.29 7.34
C PRO A 24 -10.70 18.04 7.16
N LEU A 25 -9.57 17.92 7.87
CA LEU A 25 -8.73 16.72 7.83
C LEU A 25 -9.44 15.51 8.45
N LEU A 26 -10.12 15.71 9.59
CA LEU A 26 -10.91 14.66 10.23
C LEU A 26 -12.06 14.20 9.32
N VAL A 27 -12.77 15.14 8.69
CA VAL A 27 -13.85 14.82 7.73
C VAL A 27 -13.31 14.03 6.55
N LEU A 28 -12.18 14.47 5.97
CA LEU A 28 -11.55 13.77 4.85
C LEU A 28 -11.13 12.35 5.26
N ALA A 29 -10.47 12.18 6.40
CA ALA A 29 -10.08 10.86 6.91
C ALA A 29 -11.29 9.95 7.14
N THR A 30 -12.38 10.49 7.67
CA THR A 30 -13.62 9.73 7.90
C THR A 30 -14.27 9.33 6.57
N LEU A 31 -14.32 10.23 5.59
CA LEU A 31 -14.84 9.92 4.24
C LEU A 31 -13.95 8.90 3.52
N SER A 32 -12.63 8.97 3.67
CA SER A 32 -11.70 7.96 3.14
C SER A 32 -11.92 6.60 3.80
N LEU A 33 -12.16 6.56 5.12
CA LEU A 33 -12.46 5.32 5.84
C LEU A 33 -13.81 4.71 5.41
N ILE A 34 -14.86 5.52 5.30
CA ILE A 34 -16.18 5.08 4.83
C ILE A 34 -16.07 4.63 3.37
N GLY A 35 -15.40 5.39 2.52
CA GLY A 35 -15.13 5.04 1.13
C GLY A 35 -14.40 3.71 1.01
N TRP A 36 -13.35 3.50 1.83
CA TRP A 36 -12.62 2.23 1.90
C TRP A 36 -13.54 1.07 2.32
N ARG A 37 -14.38 1.25 3.34
CA ARG A 37 -15.33 0.19 3.78
C ARG A 37 -16.37 -0.16 2.72
N ILE A 38 -16.91 0.84 2.02
CA ILE A 38 -17.86 0.61 0.93
C ILE A 38 -17.13 -0.13 -0.19
N LEU A 39 -15.96 0.36 -0.59
CA LEU A 39 -15.16 -0.22 -1.67
C LEU A 39 -14.65 -1.62 -1.35
N ASP A 40 -14.34 -1.95 -0.10
CA ASP A 40 -14.04 -3.31 0.34
C ASP A 40 -15.26 -4.25 0.19
N GLY A 41 -16.47 -3.73 0.41
CA GLY A 41 -17.71 -4.47 0.23
C GLY A 41 -18.16 -4.64 -1.23
N ILE A 42 -17.83 -3.69 -2.11
CA ILE A 42 -18.15 -3.75 -3.56
C ILE A 42 -16.99 -4.22 -4.44
N GLN A 43 -15.78 -4.26 -3.90
CA GLN A 43 -14.69 -4.99 -4.54
C GLN A 43 -15.11 -6.45 -4.51
N SER A 44 -15.58 -6.91 -5.66
CA SER A 44 -15.54 -8.30 -6.06
C SER A 44 -14.08 -8.71 -6.22
N HIS A 45 -13.32 -8.60 -5.13
CA HIS A 45 -12.23 -9.51 -4.90
C HIS A 45 -12.84 -10.88 -5.07
N SER A 46 -12.26 -11.65 -5.98
CA SER A 46 -12.69 -13.00 -6.31
C SER A 46 -12.97 -13.79 -5.01
N TYR A 47 -12.15 -13.59 -3.98
CA TYR A 47 -12.20 -14.20 -2.65
C TYR A 47 -13.15 -13.57 -1.59
N ASN A 48 -14.00 -12.58 -1.91
CA ASN A 48 -14.96 -12.09 -0.89
C ASN A 48 -15.92 -13.24 -0.53
N SER A 49 -15.98 -13.61 0.75
CA SER A 49 -16.46 -14.89 1.30
C SER A 49 -17.88 -15.35 0.91
N SER A 50 -18.64 -14.52 0.19
CA SER A 50 -19.98 -14.82 -0.31
C SER A 50 -20.07 -15.00 -1.84
N GLY A 51 -19.00 -14.74 -2.59
CA GLY A 51 -18.98 -14.85 -4.04
C GLY A 51 -18.78 -16.28 -4.51
N ALA A 52 -19.64 -16.77 -5.40
CA ALA A 52 -19.35 -18.00 -6.14
C ALA A 52 -18.10 -17.76 -7.02
N ALA A 53 -17.21 -18.76 -7.10
CA ALA A 53 -16.11 -18.71 -8.06
C ALA A 53 -16.68 -18.59 -9.49
N PRO A 54 -16.07 -17.77 -10.36
CA PRO A 54 -16.52 -17.66 -11.74
C PRO A 54 -16.38 -19.00 -12.47
N ASP A 55 -17.32 -19.30 -13.36
CA ASP A 55 -17.31 -20.56 -14.13
C ASP A 55 -16.10 -20.65 -15.08
N SER A 56 -15.61 -19.50 -15.54
CA SER A 56 -14.41 -19.37 -16.37
C SER A 56 -13.73 -18.02 -16.10
N VAL A 57 -12.42 -17.97 -16.32
CA VAL A 57 -11.59 -16.76 -16.27
C VAL A 57 -10.83 -16.59 -17.57
N GLU A 58 -10.54 -15.34 -17.95
CA GLU A 58 -9.78 -15.05 -19.17
C GLU A 58 -8.28 -15.02 -18.87
N LEU A 59 -7.52 -15.92 -19.52
CA LEU A 59 -6.08 -16.08 -19.30
C LEU A 59 -5.28 -15.78 -20.57
N ILE A 60 -4.00 -15.48 -20.39
CA ILE A 60 -3.00 -15.32 -21.46
C ILE A 60 -1.90 -16.36 -21.25
N GLN A 61 -1.61 -17.12 -22.30
CA GLN A 61 -0.57 -18.14 -22.28
C GLN A 61 0.79 -17.51 -21.92
N GLY A 62 1.48 -18.13 -20.96
CA GLY A 62 2.80 -17.72 -20.52
C GLY A 62 2.80 -16.65 -19.43
N GLU A 63 1.65 -16.04 -19.12
CA GLU A 63 1.52 -15.13 -17.98
C GLU A 63 1.40 -15.88 -16.66
N THR A 64 1.81 -15.25 -15.57
CA THR A 64 1.73 -15.81 -14.22
C THR A 64 0.51 -15.27 -13.50
N TYR A 65 -0.25 -16.18 -12.91
CA TYR A 65 -1.48 -15.88 -12.19
C TYR A 65 -1.40 -16.40 -10.76
N VAL A 66 -2.18 -15.80 -9.87
CA VAL A 66 -2.30 -16.22 -8.47
C VAL A 66 -3.57 -17.04 -8.30
N LEU A 67 -3.45 -18.21 -7.70
CA LEU A 67 -4.56 -19.02 -7.22
C LEU A 67 -4.87 -18.62 -5.78
N SER A 68 -6.15 -18.33 -5.52
CA SER A 68 -6.66 -17.96 -4.21
C SER A 68 -7.77 -18.90 -3.78
N ALA A 69 -7.86 -19.15 -2.48
CA ALA A 69 -8.92 -19.94 -1.84
C ALA A 69 -9.24 -19.37 -0.45
N ALA A 70 -10.42 -19.72 0.06
CA ALA A 70 -10.91 -19.16 1.31
C ALA A 70 -10.01 -19.62 2.47
N GLY A 71 -9.48 -18.66 3.23
CA GLY A 71 -8.56 -18.90 4.34
C GLY A 71 -7.11 -19.17 3.91
N GLY A 72 -6.79 -19.08 2.62
CA GLY A 72 -5.44 -19.24 2.11
C GLY A 72 -4.81 -20.58 2.45
N VAL A 73 -3.47 -20.61 2.54
CA VAL A 73 -2.71 -21.84 2.84
C VAL A 73 -3.08 -22.41 4.21
N ALA A 74 -3.28 -21.55 5.22
CA ALA A 74 -3.65 -21.97 6.56
C ALA A 74 -5.01 -22.69 6.60
N GLY A 75 -6.03 -22.12 5.96
CA GLY A 75 -7.37 -22.72 5.87
C GLY A 75 -7.40 -24.02 5.05
N LEU A 76 -6.44 -24.24 4.15
CA LEU A 76 -6.27 -25.55 3.48
C LEU A 76 -5.58 -26.57 4.37
N ALA A 77 -4.54 -26.14 5.10
CA ALA A 77 -3.85 -27.00 6.06
C ALA A 77 -4.78 -27.50 7.18
N GLU A 78 -5.65 -26.63 7.71
CA GLU A 78 -6.68 -26.99 8.70
C GLU A 78 -7.66 -28.06 8.18
N ARG A 79 -7.91 -28.08 6.86
CA ARG A 79 -8.75 -29.09 6.19
C ARG A 79 -7.96 -30.34 5.75
N GLY A 80 -6.65 -30.38 5.99
CA GLY A 80 -5.77 -31.48 5.57
C GLY A 80 -5.55 -31.56 4.05
N ILE A 81 -5.68 -30.44 3.34
CA ILE A 81 -5.53 -30.37 1.88
C ILE A 81 -4.14 -29.84 1.50
N THR A 82 -3.47 -30.51 0.56
CA THR A 82 -2.14 -30.12 0.03
C THR A 82 -2.21 -29.80 -1.47
N LEU A 83 -1.62 -28.68 -1.90
CA LEU A 83 -1.82 -28.12 -3.25
C LEU A 83 -1.08 -28.81 -4.41
N THR A 84 -0.11 -29.67 -4.12
CA THR A 84 0.99 -29.99 -5.05
C THR A 84 0.58 -30.70 -6.36
N THR A 85 -0.62 -31.27 -6.48
CA THR A 85 -1.03 -32.04 -7.67
C THR A 85 -2.53 -31.98 -8.02
N GLN A 86 -3.30 -31.09 -7.40
CA GLN A 86 -4.76 -31.23 -7.39
C GLN A 86 -5.50 -30.38 -8.42
N CYS A 87 -4.81 -29.54 -9.19
CA CYS A 87 -5.43 -28.60 -10.11
C CYS A 87 -5.31 -29.03 -11.57
N GLN A 88 -6.42 -28.88 -12.29
CA GLN A 88 -6.52 -29.03 -13.74
C GLN A 88 -7.07 -27.73 -14.33
N ILE A 89 -6.75 -27.48 -15.58
CA ILE A 89 -7.29 -26.38 -16.36
C ILE A 89 -8.05 -26.94 -17.56
N VAL A 90 -9.25 -26.41 -17.78
CA VAL A 90 -10.14 -26.78 -18.88
C VAL A 90 -10.29 -25.58 -19.79
N SER A 91 -9.85 -25.70 -21.04
CA SER A 91 -9.99 -24.64 -22.05
C SER A 91 -10.29 -25.26 -23.41
N GLY A 92 -11.24 -24.69 -24.16
CA GLY A 92 -11.66 -25.22 -25.46
C GLY A 92 -12.10 -26.69 -25.43
N GLY A 93 -12.68 -27.16 -24.31
CA GLY A 93 -13.09 -28.55 -24.11
C GLY A 93 -11.95 -29.54 -23.81
N ARG A 94 -10.70 -29.07 -23.70
CA ARG A 94 -9.55 -29.90 -23.35
C ARG A 94 -9.22 -29.74 -21.88
N VAL A 95 -8.98 -30.86 -21.20
CA VAL A 95 -8.54 -30.91 -19.80
C VAL A 95 -7.05 -31.20 -19.79
N GLN A 96 -6.28 -30.43 -19.04
CA GLN A 96 -4.85 -30.64 -18.87
C GLN A 96 -4.42 -30.37 -17.42
N PRO A 97 -3.39 -31.08 -16.92
CA PRO A 97 -2.87 -30.84 -15.59
C PRO A 97 -2.29 -29.42 -15.50
N LEU A 98 -2.47 -28.78 -14.34
CA LEU A 98 -1.92 -27.47 -14.07
C LEU A 98 -0.73 -27.57 -13.12
N THR A 99 0.43 -27.12 -13.58
CA THR A 99 1.60 -26.98 -12.71
C THR A 99 1.45 -25.73 -11.87
N VAL A 100 1.40 -25.91 -10.55
CA VAL A 100 1.26 -24.83 -9.57
C VAL A 100 2.51 -24.76 -8.68
N THR A 101 2.86 -23.54 -8.26
CA THR A 101 3.91 -23.27 -7.27
C THR A 101 3.23 -22.85 -5.97
N PRO A 102 3.11 -23.74 -4.97
CA PRO A 102 2.40 -23.43 -3.74
C PRO A 102 3.11 -22.37 -2.91
N TYR A 103 2.34 -21.51 -2.26
CA TYR A 103 2.85 -20.65 -1.20
C TYR A 103 3.11 -21.47 0.06
N THR A 104 4.06 -21.01 0.88
CA THR A 104 4.32 -21.60 2.19
C THR A 104 3.30 -21.12 3.21
N ALA A 105 3.15 -21.88 4.30
CA ALA A 105 2.26 -21.49 5.42
C ALA A 105 2.70 -20.17 6.09
N ASP A 106 3.97 -19.81 5.98
CA ASP A 106 4.54 -18.56 6.51
C ASP A 106 4.25 -17.34 5.61
N SER A 107 3.55 -17.55 4.49
CA SER A 107 3.13 -16.45 3.63
C SER A 107 2.19 -15.50 4.37
N ARG A 108 2.45 -14.19 4.28
CA ARG A 108 1.55 -13.16 4.81
C ARG A 108 0.30 -12.95 3.94
N THR A 109 0.14 -13.73 2.88
CA THR A 109 -1.04 -13.67 2.00
C THR A 109 -2.23 -14.33 2.67
N VAL A 110 -3.33 -13.59 2.80
CA VAL A 110 -4.54 -14.09 3.49
C VAL A 110 -5.26 -15.18 2.70
N ASN A 111 -5.39 -15.01 1.38
CA ASN A 111 -6.19 -15.92 0.53
C ASN A 111 -5.38 -16.63 -0.57
N ALA A 112 -4.19 -16.13 -0.90
CA ALA A 112 -3.37 -16.73 -1.94
C ALA A 112 -2.81 -18.08 -1.48
N ILE A 113 -2.87 -19.08 -2.37
CA ILE A 113 -2.47 -20.47 -2.09
C ILE A 113 -1.37 -20.97 -3.01
N ALA A 114 -1.29 -20.48 -4.24
CA ALA A 114 -0.23 -20.78 -5.19
C ALA A 114 -0.15 -19.73 -6.29
N THR A 115 0.89 -19.83 -7.11
CA THR A 115 0.94 -19.24 -8.44
C THR A 115 0.98 -20.31 -9.51
N PHE A 116 0.58 -19.98 -10.72
CA PHE A 116 0.79 -20.84 -11.89
C PHE A 116 1.08 -20.00 -13.12
N ARG A 117 1.78 -20.59 -14.08
CA ARG A 117 1.97 -19.99 -15.39
C ARG A 117 0.92 -20.56 -16.34
N SER A 118 0.10 -19.72 -16.95
CA SER A 118 -1.01 -20.23 -17.77
C SER A 118 -0.47 -20.97 -19.01
N PRO A 119 -0.87 -22.23 -19.23
CA PRO A 119 -0.52 -22.96 -20.44
C PRO A 119 -1.39 -22.58 -21.66
N VAL A 120 -2.47 -21.81 -21.48
CA VAL A 120 -3.47 -21.49 -22.50
C VAL A 120 -3.82 -20.00 -22.52
N SER A 121 -4.34 -19.54 -23.67
CA SER A 121 -4.97 -18.23 -23.81
C SER A 121 -6.47 -18.38 -24.02
N GLY A 122 -7.25 -17.41 -23.55
CA GLY A 122 -8.70 -17.37 -23.64
C GLY A 122 -9.40 -17.84 -22.37
N ALA A 123 -10.72 -18.03 -22.47
CA ALA A 123 -11.54 -18.52 -21.38
C ALA A 123 -11.10 -19.92 -20.92
N ALA A 124 -10.83 -20.04 -19.62
CA ALA A 124 -10.41 -21.26 -18.99
C ALA A 124 -11.12 -21.47 -17.65
N ARG A 125 -11.44 -22.72 -17.33
CA ARG A 125 -12.00 -23.13 -16.04
C ARG A 125 -10.96 -23.90 -15.25
N LEU A 126 -10.80 -23.57 -13.98
CA LEU A 126 -9.89 -24.27 -13.08
C LEU A 126 -10.67 -25.25 -12.22
N LEU A 127 -10.14 -26.47 -12.11
CA LEU A 127 -10.72 -27.55 -11.34
C LEU A 127 -9.64 -28.03 -10.36
N CYS A 128 -9.73 -27.59 -9.11
CA CYS A 128 -8.85 -28.06 -8.05
C CYS A 128 -9.60 -29.01 -7.13
N THR A 129 -9.22 -30.29 -7.14
CA THR A 129 -9.92 -31.33 -6.36
C THR A 129 -9.76 -31.05 -4.88
N GLY A 130 -10.87 -31.03 -4.13
CA GLY A 130 -10.88 -30.75 -2.69
C GLY A 130 -10.78 -29.27 -2.31
N ILE A 131 -10.49 -28.38 -3.27
CA ILE A 131 -10.41 -26.94 -3.05
C ILE A 131 -11.60 -26.29 -3.76
N SER A 132 -12.59 -25.87 -3.00
CA SER A 132 -13.75 -25.14 -3.52
C SER A 132 -14.24 -24.12 -2.48
N PRO A 133 -14.45 -22.85 -2.86
CA PRO A 133 -14.22 -22.26 -4.19
C PRO A 133 -12.72 -21.99 -4.45
N VAL A 134 -12.34 -21.85 -5.73
CA VAL A 134 -11.01 -21.40 -6.16
C VAL A 134 -11.16 -20.20 -7.07
N TRP A 135 -10.28 -19.23 -6.87
CA TRP A 135 -10.26 -18.00 -7.63
C TRP A 135 -8.90 -17.79 -8.29
N VAL A 136 -8.91 -17.01 -9.36
CA VAL A 136 -7.70 -16.52 -10.02
C VAL A 136 -7.66 -15.03 -9.86
N ASP A 137 -6.59 -14.54 -9.25
CA ASP A 137 -6.34 -13.11 -9.17
C ASP A 137 -5.54 -12.66 -10.40
N ASP A 138 -5.71 -11.39 -10.77
CA ASP A 138 -5.08 -10.75 -11.93
C ASP A 138 -5.45 -11.38 -13.29
N SER A 139 -6.62 -12.02 -13.39
CA SER A 139 -7.16 -12.47 -14.67
C SER A 139 -7.52 -11.27 -15.57
N GLN A 140 -7.58 -11.46 -16.89
CA GLN A 140 -7.84 -10.35 -17.82
C GLN A 140 -9.26 -9.77 -17.70
N ASP A 141 -10.18 -10.56 -17.16
CA ASP A 141 -11.55 -10.18 -16.83
C ASP A 141 -11.68 -9.62 -15.40
N SER A 142 -10.58 -9.49 -14.66
CA SER A 142 -10.61 -8.91 -13.32
C SER A 142 -11.10 -7.45 -13.37
N PRO A 143 -12.04 -7.06 -12.50
CA PRO A 143 -12.46 -5.67 -12.38
C PRO A 143 -11.26 -4.75 -12.07
N PRO A 144 -11.33 -3.47 -12.43
CA PRO A 144 -10.28 -2.51 -12.09
C PRO A 144 -9.98 -2.50 -10.59
N ASP A 145 -8.69 -2.44 -10.22
CA ASP A 145 -8.26 -2.27 -8.84
C ASP A 145 -8.58 -0.85 -8.34
N TYR A 146 -9.79 -0.70 -7.81
CA TYR A 146 -10.23 0.56 -7.22
C TYR A 146 -9.47 0.90 -5.93
N ALA A 147 -8.89 -0.08 -5.22
CA ALA A 147 -8.08 0.20 -4.04
C ALA A 147 -6.80 0.96 -4.44
N GLY A 148 -6.14 0.53 -5.51
CA GLY A 148 -5.02 1.27 -6.11
C GLY A 148 -5.41 2.70 -6.50
N LEU A 149 -6.57 2.88 -7.14
CA LEU A 149 -7.07 4.21 -7.53
C LEU A 149 -7.38 5.11 -6.33
N LEU A 150 -8.01 4.56 -5.29
CA LEU A 150 -8.27 5.28 -4.05
C LEU A 150 -6.99 5.70 -3.34
N LEU A 151 -5.98 4.83 -3.33
CA LEU A 151 -4.68 5.16 -2.73
C LEU A 151 -4.06 6.37 -3.44
N VAL A 152 -4.05 6.36 -4.78
CA VAL A 152 -3.57 7.49 -5.59
C VAL A 152 -4.38 8.76 -5.32
N ALA A 153 -5.71 8.66 -5.27
CA ALA A 153 -6.57 9.79 -4.94
C ALA A 153 -6.28 10.36 -3.54
N GLY A 154 -6.11 9.49 -2.54
CA GLY A 154 -5.76 9.86 -1.18
C GLY A 154 -4.44 10.62 -1.09
N ILE A 155 -3.40 10.15 -1.81
CA ILE A 155 -2.11 10.84 -1.92
C ILE A 155 -2.29 12.22 -2.57
N ALA A 156 -3.03 12.30 -3.68
CA ALA A 156 -3.27 13.56 -4.38
C ALA A 156 -4.00 14.60 -3.48
N PHE A 157 -5.03 14.17 -2.75
CA PHE A 157 -5.74 15.03 -1.80
C PHE A 157 -4.85 15.47 -0.63
N GLY A 158 -4.02 14.56 -0.10
CA GLY A 158 -3.06 14.88 0.96
C GLY A 158 -2.06 15.94 0.52
N LEU A 159 -1.50 15.81 -0.68
CA LEU A 159 -0.58 16.79 -1.25
C LEU A 159 -1.26 18.14 -1.53
N ALA A 160 -2.48 18.13 -2.08
CA ALA A 160 -3.25 19.34 -2.31
C ALA A 160 -3.52 20.12 -1.00
N ALA A 161 -3.86 19.41 0.07
CA ALA A 161 -4.07 20.02 1.39
C ALA A 161 -2.80 20.70 1.93
N ILE A 162 -1.63 20.07 1.74
CA ILE A 162 -0.34 20.65 2.13
C ILE A 162 -0.05 21.92 1.32
N VAL A 163 -0.21 21.87 -0.01
CA VAL A 163 0.04 23.02 -0.90
C VAL A 163 -0.89 24.19 -0.57
N ILE A 164 -2.19 23.94 -0.39
CA ILE A 164 -3.17 24.96 0.01
C ILE A 164 -2.74 25.61 1.33
N ARG A 165 -2.32 24.81 2.31
CA ARG A 165 -1.89 25.32 3.61
C ARG A 165 -0.62 26.18 3.51
N LEU A 166 0.36 25.76 2.71
CA LEU A 166 1.57 26.55 2.47
C LEU A 166 1.24 27.86 1.76
N TYR A 167 0.39 27.81 0.73
CA TYR A 167 0.00 28.99 -0.04
C TYR A 167 -0.74 30.04 0.80
N PHE A 168 -1.79 29.64 1.51
CA PHE A 168 -2.58 30.57 2.34
C PHE A 168 -1.89 30.92 3.67
N GLY A 169 -1.09 30.00 4.23
CA GLY A 169 -0.28 30.26 5.41
C GLY A 169 0.79 31.32 5.15
N TYR A 170 1.44 31.28 3.98
CA TYR A 170 2.42 32.27 3.56
C TYR A 170 1.76 33.64 3.29
N ALA A 171 0.61 33.66 2.61
CA ALA A 171 -0.11 34.89 2.32
C ALA A 171 -0.58 35.63 3.59
N ALA A 172 -0.98 34.89 4.64
CA ALA A 172 -1.42 35.48 5.91
C ALA A 172 -0.27 36.02 6.78
N GLY A 173 0.98 35.55 6.57
CA GLY A 173 2.17 36.05 7.27
C GLY A 173 2.72 37.35 6.70
N ALA A 174 2.50 37.61 5.41
CA ALA A 174 3.02 38.79 4.72
C ALA A 174 2.25 40.09 5.03
N SER A 175 1.08 40.01 5.69
CA SER A 175 0.22 41.17 5.97
C SER A 175 0.49 41.85 7.33
N GLY A 176 1.51 41.41 8.08
CA GLY A 176 1.70 41.79 9.48
C GLY A 176 2.71 42.90 9.79
N ASP A 177 3.47 43.40 8.80
CA ASP A 177 4.68 44.21 9.06
C ASP A 177 4.61 45.62 8.43
N GLY A 178 3.44 46.26 8.49
CA GLY A 178 3.17 47.51 7.78
C GLY A 178 3.22 48.81 8.59
N ASP A 179 2.61 48.88 9.78
CA ASP A 179 2.09 50.17 10.27
C ASP A 179 2.39 50.51 11.74
N ASP A 180 3.61 50.22 12.24
CA ASP A 180 4.12 50.81 13.50
C ASP A 180 5.41 51.62 13.29
N GLN A 181 5.55 52.29 12.14
CA GLN A 181 6.48 53.42 11.96
C GLN A 181 5.69 54.72 11.74
N GLY A 182 5.00 55.17 12.79
CA GLY A 182 4.22 56.39 12.78
C GLY A 182 4.30 57.19 14.08
N ALA A 183 5.32 58.06 14.16
CA ALA A 183 5.29 59.33 14.89
C ALA A 183 5.17 59.31 16.43
N GLY A 184 6.23 58.86 17.10
CA GLY A 184 6.54 59.27 18.47
C GLY A 184 7.63 60.35 18.52
N THR A 185 7.27 61.63 18.35
CA THR A 185 8.09 62.74 18.86
C THR A 185 8.05 62.72 20.39
N GLY A 186 8.93 61.93 21.00
CA GLY A 186 9.06 61.79 22.45
C GLY A 186 10.51 62.01 22.88
N ASN A 187 10.80 63.24 23.27
CA ASN A 187 12.02 63.62 23.98
C ASN A 187 12.00 62.93 25.37
N GLY A 188 12.97 62.07 25.68
CA GLY A 188 12.96 61.32 26.94
C GLY A 188 14.24 60.51 27.14
N SER A 189 15.32 61.21 27.50
CA SER A 189 16.44 60.61 28.20
C SER A 189 15.96 60.08 29.54
N ASP A 190 15.93 58.76 29.71
CA ASP A 190 16.29 58.11 30.97
C ASP A 190 16.62 56.64 30.70
N ALA A 191 17.92 56.38 30.85
CA ALA A 191 18.45 55.05 31.08
C ALA A 191 17.82 54.47 32.35
N LEU A 192 17.56 53.15 32.35
CA LEU A 192 17.90 52.23 33.44
C LEU A 192 17.40 50.81 33.12
N ASN A 193 18.35 49.95 32.78
CA ASN A 193 18.63 48.69 33.49
C ASN A 193 17.47 47.72 33.81
N SER A 194 17.32 46.67 33.00
CA SER A 194 16.96 45.30 33.44
C SER A 194 17.31 44.35 32.29
N SER A 195 18.48 43.72 32.27
CA SER A 195 18.84 42.50 33.00
C SER A 195 17.90 41.33 32.72
N GLY A 196 18.38 40.40 31.88
CA GLY A 196 18.28 38.95 32.03
C GLY A 196 16.89 38.32 31.97
N GLY A 197 16.60 37.62 30.88
CA GLY A 197 15.43 36.76 30.81
C GLY A 197 15.26 36.05 29.48
N ASP A 198 16.14 35.08 29.24
CA ASP A 198 15.92 33.86 28.47
C ASP A 198 15.17 33.97 27.14
N ASP A 199 15.99 34.11 26.10
CA ASP A 199 15.68 33.82 24.71
C ASP A 199 15.33 32.32 24.56
N GLN A 200 14.15 31.90 25.01
CA GLN A 200 13.50 30.71 24.46
C GLN A 200 12.84 31.12 23.14
N GLN A 201 13.69 31.35 22.14
CA GLN A 201 13.35 31.03 20.76
C GLN A 201 13.00 29.55 20.75
N VAL A 202 11.71 29.26 20.89
CA VAL A 202 11.16 27.98 20.49
C VAL A 202 11.22 28.00 18.96
N GLU A 203 12.40 27.68 18.43
CA GLU A 203 12.53 27.13 17.09
C GLU A 203 11.46 26.05 16.98
N ALA A 204 10.39 26.35 16.25
CA ALA A 204 9.50 25.35 15.73
C ALA A 204 10.33 24.54 14.73
N ALA A 205 11.13 23.63 15.26
CA ALA A 205 11.79 22.56 14.56
C ALA A 205 10.70 21.63 14.02
N VAL A 206 10.05 22.05 12.95
CA VAL A 206 9.48 21.13 11.96
C VAL A 206 10.67 20.63 11.14
N GLY A 207 11.55 19.92 11.83
CA GLY A 207 12.54 19.05 11.22
C GLY A 207 11.78 17.86 10.67
N VAL A 208 11.30 17.97 9.44
CA VAL A 208 11.08 16.78 8.61
C VAL A 208 12.45 16.16 8.40
N ARG A 209 12.87 15.32 9.36
CA ARG A 209 13.96 14.38 9.15
C ARG A 209 13.45 13.38 8.12
N VAL A 210 13.64 13.70 6.85
CA VAL A 210 13.74 12.68 5.82
C VAL A 210 14.95 11.85 6.25
N ALA A 211 14.69 10.67 6.80
CA ALA A 211 15.72 9.68 7.03
C ALA A 211 16.27 9.29 5.66
N GLU A 212 17.37 9.95 5.27
CA GLU A 212 18.25 9.52 4.20
C GLU A 212 19.09 8.34 4.74
N GLU A 213 18.40 7.22 4.93
CA GLU A 213 18.97 5.89 5.11
C GLU A 213 18.52 5.19 3.81
N ILE A 214 19.34 5.00 2.78
CA ILE A 214 20.38 3.98 2.67
C ILE A 214 21.21 4.33 1.43
N ARG A 215 22.43 4.86 1.59
CA ARG A 215 23.53 4.74 0.61
C ARG A 215 24.85 4.76 1.35
N GLY A 216 25.48 3.59 1.51
CA GLY A 216 26.85 3.50 2.00
C GLY A 216 27.19 2.25 2.79
N GLY A 217 26.91 1.06 2.24
CA GLY A 217 27.41 -0.21 2.75
C GLY A 217 28.36 -0.87 1.75
N ALA A 218 29.47 -0.21 1.44
CA ALA A 218 30.60 -0.81 0.73
C ALA A 218 31.66 -1.22 1.76
N GLY A 219 32.02 -2.51 1.78
CA GLY A 219 33.33 -2.94 2.29
C GLY A 219 33.33 -4.20 3.15
N GLY A 220 33.93 -5.26 2.62
CA GLY A 220 34.44 -6.42 3.35
C GLY A 220 33.49 -7.62 3.29
N GLY A 221 33.73 -8.69 2.53
CA GLY A 221 35.00 -9.33 2.23
C GLY A 221 34.97 -10.72 2.85
N SER A 222 34.80 -11.76 2.03
CA SER A 222 35.30 -13.13 2.28
C SER A 222 34.89 -14.04 1.12
N ASP A 223 35.85 -14.21 0.22
CA ASP A 223 36.33 -15.49 -0.30
C ASP A 223 35.62 -16.75 0.21
N ARG A 224 35.02 -17.50 -0.72
CA ARG A 224 34.93 -18.98 -0.84
C ARG A 224 34.00 -19.27 -2.03
N ALA A 225 34.50 -19.56 -3.24
CA ALA A 225 35.14 -20.82 -3.65
C ALA A 225 34.25 -22.05 -3.45
N ALA A 226 33.49 -22.39 -4.50
CA ALA A 226 33.00 -23.71 -4.94
C ALA A 226 32.07 -23.42 -6.12
N ASP A 227 32.55 -23.21 -7.35
CA ASP A 227 33.07 -24.25 -8.24
C ASP A 227 32.44 -25.63 -8.00
N ALA A 228 31.25 -25.81 -8.57
CA ALA A 228 30.70 -27.12 -8.90
C ALA A 228 30.42 -27.11 -10.40
N GLY A 229 31.49 -27.30 -11.17
CA GLY A 229 31.39 -27.67 -12.58
C GLY A 229 30.53 -28.93 -12.72
N VAL A 230 29.37 -28.78 -13.37
CA VAL A 230 28.59 -29.90 -13.86
C VAL A 230 29.26 -30.39 -15.13
N HIS A 231 29.90 -31.54 -15.01
CA HIS A 231 30.52 -32.29 -16.10
C HIS A 231 29.41 -32.84 -17.02
N PRO A 232 29.38 -32.51 -18.32
CA PRO A 232 28.57 -33.22 -19.29
C PRO A 232 29.42 -34.38 -19.78
N ASP A 233 29.31 -35.58 -19.19
CA ASP A 233 29.75 -36.88 -19.75
C ASP A 233 29.44 -38.01 -18.73
N ASP A 234 28.16 -38.21 -18.40
CA ASP A 234 27.73 -39.51 -17.84
C ASP A 234 26.91 -40.25 -18.91
N GLU A 235 27.68 -40.98 -19.70
CA GLU A 235 27.31 -42.05 -20.60
C GLU A 235 26.62 -43.17 -19.80
N VAL A 236 25.28 -43.20 -19.79
CA VAL A 236 24.53 -44.39 -19.34
C VAL A 236 24.40 -45.34 -20.52
N THR A 237 25.37 -46.24 -20.59
CA THR A 237 25.35 -47.44 -21.41
C THR A 237 24.32 -48.45 -20.88
N GLY A 238 23.40 -48.87 -21.75
CA GLY A 238 23.13 -50.29 -21.97
C GLY A 238 22.02 -50.99 -21.17
N ALA A 239 21.09 -51.60 -21.94
CA ALA A 239 20.28 -52.80 -21.67
C ALA A 239 19.21 -52.71 -20.54
N ASP A 240 17.97 -53.18 -20.68
CA ASP A 240 17.42 -54.41 -21.28
C ASP A 240 15.92 -54.13 -21.55
N GLY A 241 15.28 -54.51 -22.66
CA GLY A 241 15.05 -55.89 -23.05
C GLY A 241 13.87 -56.51 -22.28
N GLY A 242 12.64 -56.03 -22.49
CA GLY A 242 11.46 -56.50 -21.76
C GLY A 242 10.17 -56.49 -22.59
N ASP A 243 10.11 -57.42 -23.54
CA ASP A 243 8.92 -57.87 -24.25
C ASP A 243 7.91 -58.50 -23.26
N VAL A 244 6.70 -57.95 -23.14
CA VAL A 244 5.56 -58.64 -22.53
C VAL A 244 4.33 -58.43 -23.39
N SER A 245 4.16 -59.36 -24.32
CA SER A 245 2.88 -59.67 -24.94
C SER A 245 1.95 -60.32 -23.91
N ARG A 246 0.74 -59.76 -23.74
CA ARG A 246 -0.53 -60.51 -23.67
C ARG A 246 -1.74 -59.57 -23.69
#